data_AF-A0A975MSZ7-F1
#
_entry.id   AF-A0A975MSZ7-F1
#
_cell.length_a   1.000
_cell.length_b   1.000
_cell.length_c   1.000
_cell.angle_alpha   90.00
_cell.angle_beta   90.00
_cell.angle_gamma   90.00
#
_symmetry.space_group_name_H-M   'P 1'
#
loop_
_entity.id
_entity.type
_entity.pdbx_description
1 polymer ?
#
loop_
_entity_poly.entity_id
_entity_poly.type
_entity_poly.pdbx_seq_one_letter_code
_entity_poly.pdbx_strand_id
1 'polypeptide(L)'
;MSDTSLPGNSAASGSSRFGRLVLFGVLLVLYLAAGWLGLVTLSHHLAGSGPAVDKVGTAAVTACREYGPVSVRGFGYTYECAAEVRWADGKTEHREFPAGELTPADVGHEVPVYQYDPGRRSATVFGRNDDTARFADVTFPVMGGLIVVLLALPLVVYGAVRKRPPATGSEPYPGTRRREVSKAARKADEKWPVGPAARAAVPNLRLVRRLRLLACWCVLAIVLVSLSTVPRNDAPRAVRFESPWPQIGQALLADPPTVAVLIFGVIVAVFCLFFVASARGDAARVIEHGPDYLLPDLDGEEPTDERMAANLERLRSSARSNVFASALFGAALLGLAAWAIIRAVQHVPSSAPALVWVAALTDAILLGSLGVLWLSSIESKYARLKRLLEIHEESSASAGTGSGVAQS
;
A
#
# COMPACT_ATOMS: atom_id res chain seq x y z
N MET A 1 7.26 -44.39 43.71
CA MET A 1 6.31 -43.27 43.61
C MET A 1 7.15 -42.02 43.50
N SER A 2 7.42 -41.62 42.27
CA SER A 2 8.39 -40.57 41.93
C SER A 2 7.66 -39.58 41.06
N ASP A 3 7.20 -38.46 41.65
CA ASP A 3 6.58 -37.38 40.91
C ASP A 3 7.65 -36.41 40.42
N THR A 4 8.08 -36.68 39.19
CA THR A 4 8.70 -35.75 38.26
C THR A 4 7.78 -34.55 38.01
N SER A 5 8.07 -33.43 38.66
CA SER A 5 7.52 -32.12 38.29
C SER A 5 8.53 -31.41 37.39
N LEU A 6 8.32 -31.54 36.07
CA LEU A 6 9.04 -30.75 35.08
C LEU A 6 8.61 -29.27 35.19
N PRO A 7 9.55 -28.31 35.25
CA PRO A 7 9.21 -26.89 35.26
C PRO A 7 8.58 -26.50 33.92
N GLY A 8 7.32 -26.06 33.99
CA GLY A 8 6.53 -25.64 32.84
C GLY A 8 7.06 -24.36 32.21
N ASN A 9 7.79 -24.51 31.10
CA ASN A 9 8.10 -23.44 30.17
C ASN A 9 6.80 -22.83 29.61
N SER A 10 6.30 -21.79 30.27
CA SER A 10 5.12 -21.02 29.85
C SER A 10 5.44 -19.55 29.62
N ALA A 11 6.67 -19.26 29.18
CA ALA A 11 7.05 -17.97 28.66
C ALA A 11 6.69 -17.86 27.16
N ALA A 12 6.14 -16.70 26.80
CA ALA A 12 5.94 -16.19 25.43
C ALA A 12 4.66 -16.62 24.66
N SER A 13 3.53 -15.99 24.94
CA SER A 13 2.43 -15.86 23.95
C SER A 13 1.57 -14.58 24.10
N GLY A 14 2.20 -13.47 24.50
CA GLY A 14 1.51 -12.21 24.85
C GLY A 14 1.18 -11.26 23.68
N SER A 15 1.72 -11.47 22.47
CA SER A 15 1.66 -10.48 21.38
C SER A 15 0.32 -10.42 20.60
N SER A 16 -0.68 -11.21 20.98
CA SER A 16 -1.63 -11.72 20.00
C SER A 16 -2.99 -11.02 19.92
N ARG A 17 -3.36 -10.01 20.73
CA ARG A 17 -4.74 -9.40 20.64
C ARG A 17 -4.86 -8.03 20.02
N PHE A 18 -3.88 -7.14 20.23
CA PHE A 18 -3.74 -5.99 19.34
C PHE A 18 -3.37 -6.50 17.95
N GLY A 19 -2.45 -7.47 17.91
CA GLY A 19 -2.22 -8.35 16.78
C GLY A 19 -3.54 -8.90 16.21
N ARG A 20 -4.42 -9.52 17.00
CA ARG A 20 -5.68 -10.10 16.47
C ARG A 20 -6.76 -9.10 16.06
N LEU A 21 -6.90 -7.92 16.65
CA LEU A 21 -7.91 -6.92 16.23
C LEU A 21 -7.45 -6.17 14.98
N VAL A 22 -6.16 -5.83 14.93
CA VAL A 22 -5.55 -5.32 13.71
C VAL A 22 -5.55 -6.43 12.65
N LEU A 23 -5.18 -7.67 12.98
CA LEU A 23 -5.28 -8.83 12.09
C LEU A 23 -6.73 -9.11 11.70
N PHE A 24 -7.74 -8.90 12.53
CA PHE A 24 -9.14 -9.13 12.15
C PHE A 24 -9.65 -8.00 11.24
N GLY A 25 -9.32 -6.75 11.55
CA GLY A 25 -9.58 -5.63 10.65
C GLY A 25 -8.85 -5.81 9.32
N VAL A 26 -7.65 -6.37 9.36
CA VAL A 26 -6.84 -6.64 8.17
C VAL A 26 -7.32 -7.86 7.43
N LEU A 27 -7.71 -8.93 8.10
CA LEU A 27 -8.33 -10.10 7.48
C LEU A 27 -9.68 -9.70 6.87
N LEU A 28 -10.42 -8.78 7.47
CA LEU A 28 -11.64 -8.24 6.89
C LEU A 28 -11.34 -7.38 5.67
N VAL A 29 -10.36 -6.47 5.74
CA VAL A 29 -9.95 -5.68 4.57
C VAL A 29 -9.38 -6.59 3.49
N LEU A 30 -8.59 -7.61 3.83
CA LEU A 30 -8.06 -8.63 2.92
C LEU A 30 -9.16 -9.52 2.33
N TYR A 31 -10.20 -9.85 3.10
CA TYR A 31 -11.35 -10.61 2.62
C TYR A 31 -12.19 -9.78 1.66
N LEU A 32 -12.46 -8.52 2.00
CA LEU A 32 -13.10 -7.55 1.10
C LEU A 32 -12.21 -7.29 -0.12
N ALA A 33 -10.89 -7.24 0.05
CA ALA A 33 -9.92 -7.11 -1.02
C ALA A 33 -9.94 -8.31 -1.94
N ALA A 34 -9.91 -9.53 -1.39
CA ALA A 34 -9.92 -10.77 -2.16
C ALA A 34 -11.27 -10.96 -2.86
N GLY A 35 -12.39 -10.61 -2.22
CA GLY A 35 -13.70 -10.61 -2.85
C GLY A 35 -13.80 -9.59 -3.98
N TRP A 36 -13.32 -8.38 -3.76
CA TRP A 36 -13.25 -7.34 -4.78
C TRP A 36 -12.25 -7.66 -5.90
N LEU A 37 -11.09 -8.24 -5.57
CA LEU A 37 -10.09 -8.73 -6.52
C LEU A 37 -10.63 -9.91 -7.32
N GLY A 38 -11.39 -10.80 -6.69
CA GLY A 38 -12.12 -11.86 -7.35
C GLY A 38 -13.13 -11.29 -8.32
N LEU A 39 -13.87 -10.24 -7.93
CA LEU A 39 -14.80 -9.53 -8.81
C LEU A 39 -14.09 -8.85 -9.98
N VAL A 40 -12.96 -8.20 -9.73
CA VAL A 40 -12.18 -7.48 -10.73
C VAL A 40 -11.46 -8.45 -11.67
N THR A 41 -10.87 -9.52 -11.15
CA THR A 41 -10.25 -10.59 -11.95
C THR A 41 -11.31 -11.32 -12.77
N LEU A 42 -12.48 -11.58 -12.19
CA LEU A 42 -13.62 -12.13 -12.92
C LEU A 42 -14.09 -11.15 -13.99
N SER A 43 -14.20 -9.85 -13.70
CA SER A 43 -14.49 -8.85 -14.74
C SER A 43 -13.39 -8.75 -15.77
N HIS A 44 -12.13 -9.01 -15.40
CA HIS A 44 -10.99 -8.94 -16.29
C HIS A 44 -10.88 -10.15 -17.22
N HIS A 45 -11.23 -11.35 -16.73
CA HIS A 45 -11.34 -12.55 -17.54
C HIS A 45 -12.62 -12.59 -18.37
N LEU A 46 -13.72 -12.02 -17.86
CA LEU A 46 -14.96 -11.92 -18.62
C LEU A 46 -14.94 -10.77 -19.64
N ALA A 47 -14.22 -9.68 -19.36
CA ALA A 47 -14.04 -8.54 -20.25
C ALA A 47 -12.59 -8.47 -20.77
N GLY A 48 -12.04 -9.61 -21.19
CA GLY A 48 -10.64 -9.77 -21.61
C GLY A 48 -10.14 -8.65 -22.52
N SER A 49 -8.95 -8.09 -22.19
CA SER A 49 -8.34 -6.92 -22.85
C SER A 49 -9.31 -5.72 -22.91
N GLY A 50 -8.89 -4.54 -23.38
CA GLY A 50 -9.91 -3.58 -23.81
C GLY A 50 -10.87 -4.29 -24.77
N PRO A 51 -12.17 -3.96 -24.79
CA PRO A 51 -13.13 -4.65 -25.63
C PRO A 51 -12.57 -4.76 -27.05
N ALA A 52 -12.33 -6.00 -27.52
CA ALA A 52 -11.79 -6.25 -28.85
C ALA A 52 -12.72 -5.55 -29.84
N VAL A 53 -12.20 -4.53 -30.51
CA VAL A 53 -13.02 -3.70 -31.40
C VAL A 53 -13.45 -4.55 -32.58
N ASP A 54 -14.75 -4.65 -32.82
CA ASP A 54 -15.29 -5.42 -33.94
C ASP A 54 -15.07 -4.69 -35.27
N LYS A 55 -15.19 -3.35 -35.26
CA LYS A 55 -14.99 -2.51 -36.45
C LYS A 55 -14.36 -1.16 -36.12
N VAL A 56 -13.52 -0.69 -37.03
CA VAL A 56 -12.91 0.64 -37.02
C VAL A 56 -13.30 1.40 -38.30
N GLY A 57 -13.46 2.71 -38.20
CA GLY A 57 -13.89 3.56 -39.32
C GLY A 57 -13.59 5.03 -39.10
N THR A 58 -14.06 5.87 -40.01
CA THR A 58 -14.09 7.33 -39.87
C THR A 58 -15.53 7.82 -39.83
N ALA A 59 -15.84 8.72 -38.92
CA ALA A 59 -17.14 9.36 -38.78
C ALA A 59 -17.06 10.81 -39.27
N ALA A 60 -18.01 11.19 -40.11
CA ALA A 60 -18.26 12.57 -40.48
C ALA A 60 -19.50 13.08 -39.73
N VAL A 61 -19.32 14.03 -38.81
CA VAL A 61 -20.42 14.53 -37.98
C VAL A 61 -21.39 15.34 -38.84
N THR A 62 -22.67 14.99 -38.75
CA THR A 62 -23.76 15.61 -39.54
C THR A 62 -24.63 16.54 -38.71
N ALA A 63 -24.93 16.17 -37.46
CA ALA A 63 -25.76 16.97 -36.55
C ALA A 63 -25.37 16.68 -35.10
N CYS A 64 -25.51 17.66 -34.22
CA CYS A 64 -25.31 17.49 -32.78
C CYS A 64 -26.49 18.10 -32.01
N ARG A 65 -26.91 17.39 -30.97
CA ARG A 65 -27.91 17.86 -30.01
C ARG A 65 -27.21 18.17 -28.69
N GLU A 66 -27.37 19.41 -28.24
CA GLU A 66 -26.80 19.91 -27.00
C GLU A 66 -27.67 19.57 -25.78
N TYR A 67 -27.01 19.25 -24.67
CA TYR A 67 -27.60 19.00 -23.36
C TYR A 67 -26.79 19.75 -22.30
N GLY A 68 -27.44 20.59 -21.48
CA GLY A 68 -26.74 21.35 -20.43
C GLY A 68 -27.54 22.59 -20.00
N PRO A 69 -27.00 23.40 -19.07
CA PRO A 69 -25.77 23.19 -18.29
C PRO A 69 -25.94 22.17 -17.14
N VAL A 70 -27.17 21.69 -16.90
CA VAL A 70 -27.49 20.62 -15.95
C VAL A 70 -28.40 19.63 -16.65
N SER A 71 -27.97 18.37 -16.76
CA SER A 71 -28.75 17.31 -17.38
C SER A 71 -28.56 15.99 -16.63
N VAL A 72 -29.34 14.95 -16.98
CA VAL A 72 -29.12 13.59 -16.48
C VAL A 72 -27.75 13.01 -16.86
N ARG A 73 -27.03 13.68 -17.78
CA ARG A 73 -25.71 13.31 -18.27
C ARG A 73 -24.57 14.05 -17.53
N GLY A 74 -24.88 14.98 -16.63
CA GLY A 74 -23.89 15.68 -15.79
C GLY A 74 -24.03 17.20 -15.78
N PHE A 75 -23.01 17.85 -15.21
CA PHE A 75 -22.86 19.31 -15.19
C PHE A 75 -21.98 19.78 -16.34
N GLY A 76 -22.35 20.88 -16.99
CA GLY A 76 -21.73 21.39 -18.21
C GLY A 76 -22.58 21.13 -19.46
N TYR A 77 -22.07 21.53 -20.62
CA TYR A 77 -22.67 21.25 -21.92
C TYR A 77 -22.06 19.97 -22.49
N THR A 78 -22.91 19.02 -22.86
CA THR A 78 -22.55 17.78 -23.55
C THR A 78 -23.35 17.64 -24.83
N TYR A 79 -22.79 16.97 -25.84
CA TYR A 79 -23.38 16.87 -27.17
C TYR A 79 -23.54 15.41 -27.58
N GLU A 80 -24.71 15.06 -28.08
CA GLU A 80 -24.99 13.78 -28.74
C GLU A 80 -25.03 14.04 -30.23
N CYS A 81 -24.16 13.40 -30.99
CA CYS A 81 -24.00 13.72 -32.41
C CYS A 81 -24.36 12.52 -33.29
N ALA A 82 -25.08 12.81 -34.37
CA ALA A 82 -25.31 11.89 -35.47
C ALA A 82 -24.19 12.07 -36.50
N ALA A 83 -23.59 10.97 -36.93
CA ALA A 83 -22.50 10.96 -37.88
C ALA A 83 -22.67 9.87 -38.94
N GLU A 84 -22.19 10.14 -40.13
CA GLU A 84 -22.04 9.13 -41.17
C GLU A 84 -20.70 8.42 -40.97
N VAL A 85 -20.74 7.12 -40.68
CA VAL A 85 -19.56 6.32 -40.37
C VAL A 85 -19.19 5.48 -41.58
N ARG A 86 -17.97 5.67 -42.07
CA ARG A 86 -17.34 4.86 -43.10
C ARG A 86 -16.39 3.85 -42.45
N TRP A 87 -16.80 2.59 -42.44
CA TRP A 87 -16.03 1.49 -41.85
C TRP A 87 -14.89 1.04 -42.77
N ALA A 88 -13.89 0.38 -42.17
CA ALA A 88 -12.75 -0.19 -42.89
C ALA A 88 -13.14 -1.31 -43.88
N ASP A 89 -14.31 -1.95 -43.70
CA ASP A 89 -14.88 -2.91 -44.66
C ASP A 89 -15.53 -2.22 -45.88
N GLY A 90 -15.47 -0.89 -45.95
CA GLY A 90 -16.04 -0.06 -47.01
C GLY A 90 -17.53 0.24 -46.83
N LYS A 91 -18.21 -0.31 -45.82
CA LYS A 91 -19.61 0.01 -45.56
C LYS A 91 -19.74 1.39 -44.94
N THR A 92 -20.81 2.08 -45.32
CA THR A 92 -21.16 3.39 -44.76
C THR A 92 -22.53 3.28 -44.09
N GLU A 93 -22.67 3.83 -42.90
CA GLU A 93 -23.94 3.85 -42.17
C GLU A 93 -24.08 5.10 -41.30
N HIS A 94 -25.31 5.52 -41.06
CA HIS A 94 -25.61 6.64 -40.18
C HIS A 94 -25.76 6.14 -38.74
N ARG A 95 -25.05 6.76 -37.79
CA ARG A 95 -25.02 6.36 -36.38
C ARG A 95 -25.08 7.56 -35.46
N GLU A 96 -25.80 7.40 -34.36
CA GLU A 96 -25.78 8.33 -33.24
C GLU A 96 -24.72 7.89 -32.22
N PHE A 97 -23.87 8.83 -31.82
CA PHE A 97 -22.82 8.62 -30.83
C PHE A 97 -23.29 9.07 -29.45
N PRO A 98 -22.94 8.31 -28.39
CA PRO A 98 -23.21 8.72 -27.02
C PRO A 98 -22.71 10.13 -26.71
N ALA A 99 -23.35 10.77 -25.73
CA ALA A 99 -23.03 12.14 -25.40
C ALA A 99 -21.57 12.29 -24.93
N GLY A 100 -20.83 13.22 -25.54
CA GLY A 100 -19.43 13.50 -25.21
C GLY A 100 -18.40 12.77 -26.06
N GLU A 101 -18.80 11.80 -26.88
CA GLU A 101 -17.89 11.10 -27.79
C GLU A 101 -17.52 11.98 -29.00
N LEU A 102 -18.50 12.68 -29.57
CA LEU A 102 -18.30 13.63 -30.67
C LEU A 102 -18.78 15.02 -30.25
N THR A 103 -18.20 16.05 -30.86
CA THR A 103 -18.45 17.44 -30.52
C THR A 103 -18.83 18.25 -31.76
N PRO A 104 -19.48 19.42 -31.61
CA PRO A 104 -19.77 20.31 -32.74
C PRO A 104 -18.51 20.77 -33.50
N ALA A 105 -17.33 20.75 -32.87
CA ALA A 105 -16.07 21.10 -33.52
C ALA A 105 -15.62 20.06 -34.57
N ASP A 106 -16.16 18.84 -34.48
CA ASP A 106 -15.85 17.75 -35.42
C ASP A 106 -16.68 17.83 -36.71
N VAL A 107 -17.66 18.74 -36.78
CA VAL A 107 -18.44 18.98 -38.01
C VAL A 107 -17.49 19.43 -39.13
N GLY A 108 -17.56 18.73 -40.26
CA GLY A 108 -16.69 18.96 -41.41
C GLY A 108 -15.31 18.29 -41.35
N HIS A 109 -15.02 17.52 -40.29
CA HIS A 109 -13.79 16.76 -40.15
C HIS A 109 -14.09 15.27 -40.06
N GLU A 110 -13.25 14.43 -40.69
CA GLU A 110 -13.31 12.99 -40.49
C GLU A 110 -12.64 12.62 -39.17
N VAL A 111 -13.40 12.04 -38.26
CA VAL A 111 -12.90 11.62 -36.94
C VAL A 111 -12.81 10.10 -36.91
N PRO A 112 -11.68 9.51 -36.49
CA PRO A 112 -11.60 8.06 -36.34
C PRO A 112 -12.61 7.59 -35.27
N VAL A 113 -13.30 6.48 -35.52
CA VAL A 113 -14.28 5.89 -34.61
C VAL A 113 -14.15 4.36 -34.54
N TYR A 114 -14.73 3.78 -33.49
CA TYR A 114 -14.76 2.33 -33.28
C TYR A 114 -16.17 1.83 -32.91
N GLN A 115 -16.42 0.56 -33.17
CA GLN A 115 -17.60 -0.18 -32.74
C GLN A 115 -17.17 -1.42 -31.95
N TYR A 116 -17.85 -1.67 -30.83
CA TYR A 116 -17.71 -2.91 -30.06
C TYR A 116 -19.09 -3.46 -29.67
N ASP A 117 -19.25 -4.78 -29.81
CA ASP A 117 -20.38 -5.56 -29.35
C ASP A 117 -20.05 -6.25 -28.02
N PRO A 118 -20.55 -5.72 -26.87
CA PRO A 118 -20.42 -6.37 -25.56
C PRO A 118 -21.13 -7.74 -25.44
N GLY A 119 -21.82 -8.21 -26.48
CA GLY A 119 -22.47 -9.50 -26.56
C GLY A 119 -24.00 -9.42 -26.44
N ARG A 120 -24.66 -10.59 -26.57
CA ARG A 120 -26.09 -10.80 -26.91
C ARG A 120 -27.17 -10.04 -26.10
N ARG A 121 -26.85 -9.30 -25.05
CA ARG A 121 -27.82 -8.57 -24.21
C ARG A 121 -27.57 -7.08 -24.11
N SER A 122 -26.51 -6.56 -24.72
CA SER A 122 -26.11 -5.17 -24.59
C SER A 122 -26.11 -4.51 -25.97
N ALA A 123 -26.43 -3.22 -26.03
CA ALA A 123 -26.39 -2.47 -27.28
C ALA A 123 -24.94 -2.34 -27.77
N THR A 124 -24.76 -2.33 -29.10
CA THR A 124 -23.46 -2.00 -29.71
C THR A 124 -23.01 -0.63 -29.26
N VAL A 125 -21.79 -0.54 -28.74
CA VAL A 125 -21.21 0.71 -28.27
C VAL A 125 -20.35 1.31 -29.38
N PHE A 126 -20.56 2.60 -29.63
CA PHE A 126 -19.77 3.41 -30.55
C PHE A 126 -18.98 4.43 -29.75
N GLY A 127 -17.72 4.63 -30.13
CA GLY A 127 -16.87 5.61 -29.47
C GLY A 127 -15.91 6.28 -30.44
N ARG A 128 -15.41 7.44 -30.02
CA ARG A 128 -14.36 8.16 -30.72
C ARG A 128 -13.04 7.42 -30.54
N ASN A 129 -12.31 7.30 -31.63
CA ASN A 129 -11.08 6.52 -31.75
C ASN A 129 -9.88 7.43 -32.02
N ASP A 130 -9.85 8.58 -31.36
CA ASP A 130 -8.66 9.41 -31.32
C ASP A 130 -7.92 9.21 -29.99
N ASP A 131 -6.75 9.84 -29.88
CA ASP A 131 -5.92 9.89 -28.65
C ASP A 131 -6.68 10.46 -27.42
N THR A 132 -7.99 10.74 -27.56
CA THR A 132 -8.84 11.32 -26.53
C THR A 132 -10.05 10.48 -26.16
N ALA A 133 -10.01 9.15 -26.31
CA ALA A 133 -10.79 8.22 -25.47
C ALA A 133 -10.32 8.32 -24.00
N ARG A 134 -10.34 9.54 -23.49
CA ARG A 134 -9.76 10.06 -22.26
C ARG A 134 -10.60 9.55 -21.13
N PHE A 135 -10.03 8.64 -20.36
CA PHE A 135 -10.24 8.52 -18.91
C PHE A 135 -11.69 8.37 -18.40
N ALA A 136 -12.76 8.53 -19.17
CA ALA A 136 -14.13 8.66 -18.68
C ALA A 136 -14.59 7.36 -18.02
N ASP A 137 -14.20 6.21 -18.59
CA ASP A 137 -14.48 4.89 -18.01
C ASP A 137 -13.51 4.48 -16.88
N VAL A 138 -12.30 5.06 -16.86
CA VAL A 138 -11.30 4.80 -15.81
C VAL A 138 -11.52 5.71 -14.59
N THR A 139 -12.23 6.83 -14.76
CA THR A 139 -12.40 7.87 -13.74
C THR A 139 -13.13 7.32 -12.51
N PHE A 140 -14.13 6.45 -12.66
CA PHE A 140 -14.92 5.99 -11.51
C PHE A 140 -14.19 5.03 -10.55
N PRO A 141 -13.55 3.93 -10.99
CA PRO A 141 -12.91 3.00 -10.06
C PRO A 141 -11.58 3.55 -9.49
N VAL A 142 -10.81 4.30 -10.27
CA VAL A 142 -9.52 4.85 -9.82
C VAL A 142 -9.72 6.06 -8.90
N MET A 143 -10.61 7.00 -9.23
CA MET A 143 -10.93 8.11 -8.32
C MET A 143 -11.71 7.63 -7.10
N GLY A 144 -12.65 6.69 -7.26
CA GLY A 144 -13.36 6.09 -6.14
C GLY A 144 -12.41 5.39 -5.17
N GLY A 145 -11.46 4.60 -5.69
CA GLY A 145 -10.40 3.97 -4.89
C GLY A 145 -9.50 4.99 -4.20
N LEU A 146 -9.02 6.01 -4.94
CA LEU A 146 -8.16 7.05 -4.39
C LEU A 146 -8.86 7.88 -3.31
N ILE A 147 -10.12 8.26 -3.52
CA ILE A 147 -10.95 9.00 -2.56
C ILE A 147 -11.20 8.15 -1.32
N VAL A 148 -11.54 6.87 -1.46
CA VAL A 148 -11.71 5.97 -0.31
C VAL A 148 -10.41 5.83 0.46
N VAL A 149 -9.26 5.71 -0.20
CA VAL A 149 -7.95 5.67 0.45
C VAL A 149 -7.63 6.99 1.16
N LEU A 150 -7.82 8.12 0.49
CA LEU A 150 -7.59 9.46 1.04
C LEU A 150 -8.55 9.81 2.19
N LEU A 151 -9.76 9.25 2.22
CA LEU A 151 -10.72 9.43 3.31
C LEU A 151 -10.53 8.40 4.45
N ALA A 152 -10.08 7.18 4.14
CA ALA A 152 -9.80 6.16 5.14
C ALA A 152 -8.49 6.42 5.89
N LEU A 153 -7.47 6.98 5.23
CA LEU A 153 -6.16 7.25 5.84
C LEU A 153 -6.28 8.19 7.07
N PRO A 154 -7.00 9.33 7.01
CA PRO A 154 -7.24 10.19 8.17
C PRO A 154 -8.05 9.49 9.26
N LEU A 155 -9.05 8.65 8.92
CA LEU A 155 -9.85 7.91 9.88
C LEU A 155 -9.02 6.84 10.63
N VAL A 156 -8.13 6.16 9.93
CA VAL A 156 -7.21 5.19 10.52
C VAL A 156 -6.15 5.88 11.38
N VAL A 157 -5.57 6.97 10.88
CA VAL A 157 -4.62 7.80 11.65
C VAL A 157 -5.31 8.38 12.89
N TYR A 158 -6.53 8.89 12.75
CA TYR A 158 -7.33 9.41 13.85
C TYR A 158 -7.67 8.31 14.87
N GLY A 159 -8.07 7.11 14.43
CA GLY A 159 -8.33 5.97 15.30
C GLY A 159 -7.08 5.47 16.04
N ALA A 160 -5.91 5.56 15.42
CA ALA A 160 -4.63 5.21 16.03
C ALA A 160 -4.14 6.27 17.02
N VAL A 161 -4.44 7.55 16.78
CA VAL A 161 -3.99 8.68 17.60
C VAL A 161 -4.96 8.99 18.75
N ARG A 162 -6.27 8.75 18.57
CA ARG A 162 -7.26 9.07 19.60
C ARG A 162 -7.18 8.04 20.74
N LYS A 163 -6.63 8.48 21.87
CA LYS A 163 -6.77 7.77 23.15
C LYS A 163 -8.26 7.53 23.40
N ARG A 164 -8.71 6.28 23.41
CA ARG A 164 -10.09 5.99 23.83
C ARG A 164 -10.26 6.48 25.27
N PRO A 165 -11.30 7.28 25.56
CA PRO A 165 -11.61 7.64 26.94
C PRO A 165 -11.79 6.34 27.77
N PRO A 166 -11.40 6.34 29.05
CA PRO A 166 -11.64 5.19 29.92
C PRO A 166 -13.14 4.89 29.87
N ALA A 167 -13.50 3.69 29.43
CA ALA A 167 -14.89 3.24 29.39
C ALA A 167 -15.40 3.16 30.84
N THR A 168 -16.08 4.22 31.28
CA THR A 168 -16.86 4.27 32.51
C THR A 168 -18.16 3.51 32.28
N GLY A 169 -18.29 2.36 32.95
CA GLY A 169 -19.60 1.88 33.42
C GLY A 169 -20.49 1.08 32.47
N SER A 170 -19.98 0.08 31.74
CA SER A 170 -20.88 -0.93 31.13
C SER A 170 -20.52 -2.34 31.57
N GLU A 171 -21.53 -3.05 32.09
CA GLU A 171 -21.42 -4.38 32.66
C GLU A 171 -20.82 -5.45 31.72
N PRO A 172 -20.17 -6.49 32.28
CA PRO A 172 -19.54 -7.58 31.53
C PRO A 172 -20.52 -8.48 30.75
N TYR A 173 -20.35 -8.60 29.42
CA TYR A 173 -20.73 -9.84 28.73
C TYR A 173 -19.56 -10.85 28.74
N PRO A 174 -19.82 -12.16 28.92
CA PRO A 174 -18.79 -13.17 29.15
C PRO A 174 -18.15 -13.64 27.84
N GLY A 175 -17.08 -12.96 27.43
CA GLY A 175 -16.07 -13.48 26.49
C GLY A 175 -14.73 -13.63 27.22
N THR A 176 -14.54 -14.76 27.91
CA THR A 176 -13.44 -15.00 28.89
C THR A 176 -12.06 -14.81 28.31
N ARG A 177 -11.81 -15.28 27.08
CA ARG A 177 -10.52 -15.04 26.43
C ARG A 177 -10.31 -13.54 26.30
N ARG A 178 -11.17 -12.78 25.60
CA ARG A 178 -10.96 -11.36 25.21
C ARG A 178 -10.61 -10.41 26.37
N ARG A 179 -11.04 -10.67 27.62
CA ARG A 179 -10.73 -9.84 28.80
C ARG A 179 -9.29 -9.96 29.31
N GLU A 180 -8.63 -11.10 29.17
CA GLU A 180 -7.33 -11.31 29.85
C GLU A 180 -6.16 -10.55 29.21
N VAL A 181 -6.04 -10.52 27.89
CA VAL A 181 -4.99 -9.77 27.18
C VAL A 181 -5.27 -8.27 27.13
N SER A 182 -6.53 -7.81 27.15
CA SER A 182 -6.77 -6.37 27.32
C SER A 182 -6.38 -5.91 28.72
N LYS A 183 -6.59 -6.77 29.74
CA LYS A 183 -6.03 -6.57 31.08
C LYS A 183 -4.50 -6.61 31.06
N ALA A 184 -3.86 -7.54 30.34
CA ALA A 184 -2.40 -7.63 30.29
C ALA A 184 -1.72 -6.43 29.60
N ALA A 185 -2.27 -5.94 28.48
CA ALA A 185 -1.74 -4.75 27.80
C ALA A 185 -1.96 -3.48 28.66
N ARG A 186 -3.13 -3.34 29.29
CA ARG A 186 -3.34 -2.28 30.29
C ARG A 186 -2.39 -2.40 31.46
N LYS A 187 -2.19 -3.61 31.98
CA LYS A 187 -1.27 -3.88 33.09
C LYS A 187 0.18 -3.57 32.71
N ALA A 188 0.58 -3.77 31.45
CA ALA A 188 1.90 -3.37 30.96
C ALA A 188 2.03 -1.84 30.84
N ASP A 189 1.01 -1.15 30.31
CA ASP A 189 0.96 0.32 30.26
C ASP A 189 0.88 0.95 31.66
N GLU A 190 0.25 0.26 32.60
CA GLU A 190 0.10 0.64 34.00
C GLU A 190 1.38 0.35 34.81
N LYS A 191 2.05 -0.77 34.53
CA LYS A 191 3.35 -1.13 35.15
C LYS A 191 4.47 -0.21 34.66
N TRP A 192 4.43 0.20 33.38
CA TRP A 192 5.48 0.99 32.74
C TRP A 192 4.90 2.21 32.01
N PRO A 193 4.33 3.17 32.76
CA PRO A 193 3.77 4.37 32.15
C PRO A 193 4.88 5.17 31.49
N VAL A 194 4.60 5.71 30.30
CA VAL A 194 5.51 6.60 29.56
C VAL A 194 4.75 7.81 29.04
N GLY A 195 5.24 8.99 29.43
CA GLY A 195 4.64 10.27 29.07
C GLY A 195 4.71 10.58 27.56
N PRO A 196 3.80 11.41 27.01
CA PRO A 196 3.88 11.83 25.61
C PRO A 196 5.17 12.60 25.29
N ALA A 197 5.71 13.35 26.26
CA ALA A 197 6.99 14.04 26.13
C ALA A 197 8.16 13.06 25.99
N ALA A 198 8.21 12.00 26.82
CA ALA A 198 9.22 10.94 26.72
C ALA A 198 9.17 10.24 25.35
N ARG A 199 7.97 9.95 24.83
CA ARG A 199 7.79 9.38 23.47
C ARG A 199 8.26 10.31 22.35
N ALA A 200 8.12 11.61 22.53
CA ALA A 200 8.58 12.61 21.56
C ALA A 200 10.10 12.80 21.61
N ALA A 201 10.71 12.61 22.79
CA ALA A 201 12.15 12.70 23.01
C ALA A 201 12.93 11.49 22.46
N VAL A 202 12.26 10.37 22.16
CA VAL A 202 12.92 9.18 21.59
C VAL A 202 13.63 9.55 20.28
N PRO A 203 14.94 9.25 20.14
CA PRO A 203 15.68 9.53 18.91
C PRO A 203 15.08 8.78 17.72
N ASN A 204 15.24 9.33 16.52
CA ASN A 204 14.76 8.67 15.30
C ASN A 204 15.56 7.38 15.02
N LEU A 205 15.06 6.25 15.52
CA LEU A 205 15.61 4.92 15.28
C LEU A 205 15.56 4.57 13.78
N ARG A 206 16.54 3.82 13.28
CA ARG A 206 16.56 3.41 11.86
C ARG A 206 15.35 2.54 11.53
N LEU A 207 14.89 1.69 12.45
CA LEU A 207 13.62 0.96 12.31
C LEU A 207 12.43 1.89 12.05
N VAL A 208 12.30 3.00 12.79
CA VAL A 208 11.19 3.95 12.61
C VAL A 208 11.29 4.62 11.24
N ARG A 209 12.50 5.03 10.83
CA ARG A 209 12.75 5.58 9.49
C ARG A 209 12.38 4.56 8.39
N ARG A 210 12.78 3.30 8.56
CA ARG A 210 12.47 2.20 7.64
C ARG A 210 10.97 2.00 7.44
N LEU A 211 10.22 1.90 8.53
CA LEU A 211 8.77 1.68 8.48
C LEU A 211 8.07 2.86 7.78
N ARG A 212 8.50 4.10 8.03
CA ARG A 212 7.98 5.28 7.30
C ARG A 212 8.29 5.22 5.82
N LEU A 213 9.55 4.94 5.47
CA LEU A 213 9.96 4.81 4.07
C LEU A 213 9.20 3.68 3.38
N LEU A 214 8.93 2.56 4.08
CA LEU A 214 8.16 1.45 3.54
C LEU A 214 6.70 1.84 3.30
N ALA A 215 6.10 2.63 4.19
CA ALA A 215 4.77 3.20 3.97
C ALA A 215 4.76 4.13 2.74
N CYS A 216 5.76 5.00 2.58
CA CYS A 216 5.92 5.83 1.38
C CYS A 216 6.11 4.98 0.12
N TRP A 217 6.88 3.89 0.22
CA TRP A 217 7.10 2.95 -0.88
C TRP A 217 5.80 2.25 -1.29
N CYS A 218 4.95 1.87 -0.33
CA CYS A 218 3.61 1.34 -0.64
C CYS A 218 2.75 2.35 -1.41
N VAL A 219 2.79 3.63 -1.03
CA VAL A 219 2.09 4.69 -1.79
C VAL A 219 2.66 4.83 -3.20
N LEU A 220 3.99 4.80 -3.36
CA LEU A 220 4.65 4.80 -4.66
C LEU A 220 4.19 3.61 -5.53
N ALA A 221 4.10 2.41 -4.94
CA ALA A 221 3.60 1.22 -5.63
C ALA A 221 2.16 1.40 -6.13
N ILE A 222 1.28 1.97 -5.31
CA ILE A 222 -0.12 2.24 -5.70
C ILE A 222 -0.15 3.23 -6.87
N VAL A 223 0.62 4.31 -6.80
CA VAL A 223 0.66 5.33 -7.85
C VAL A 223 1.22 4.76 -9.15
N LEU A 224 2.38 4.10 -9.11
CA LEU A 224 3.03 3.56 -10.30
C LEU A 224 2.20 2.46 -10.97
N VAL A 225 1.62 1.53 -10.19
CA VAL A 225 0.78 0.47 -10.76
C VAL A 225 -0.55 1.03 -11.28
N SER A 226 -1.06 2.12 -10.72
CA SER A 226 -2.23 2.80 -11.29
C SER A 226 -1.86 3.50 -12.61
N LEU A 227 -0.73 4.20 -12.65
CA LEU A 227 -0.23 4.85 -13.86
C LEU A 227 0.14 3.85 -14.96
N SER A 228 0.63 2.65 -14.61
CA SER A 228 0.95 1.61 -15.60
C SER A 228 -0.30 1.03 -16.28
N THR A 229 -1.49 1.23 -15.71
CA THR A 229 -2.76 0.92 -16.39
C THR A 229 -3.15 1.96 -17.44
N VAL A 230 -2.56 3.16 -17.43
CA VAL A 230 -2.92 4.20 -18.40
C VAL A 230 -2.60 3.74 -19.82
N PRO A 231 -1.38 3.31 -20.19
CA PRO A 231 -1.11 2.77 -21.53
C PRO A 231 -1.99 1.59 -21.93
N ARG A 232 -2.53 0.85 -20.94
CA ARG A 232 -3.45 -0.26 -21.19
C ARG A 232 -4.81 0.21 -21.67
N ASN A 233 -5.27 1.35 -21.17
CA ASN A 233 -6.59 1.91 -21.43
C ASN A 233 -6.55 3.06 -22.46
N ASP A 234 -5.39 3.68 -22.66
CA ASP A 234 -5.17 4.95 -23.38
C ASP A 234 -4.37 4.76 -24.69
N ALA A 235 -4.27 3.52 -25.20
CA ALA A 235 -3.57 3.29 -26.45
C ALA A 235 -4.53 3.61 -27.64
N PRO A 236 -4.13 4.49 -28.58
CA PRO A 236 -4.98 4.88 -29.70
C PRO A 236 -5.35 3.66 -30.53
N ARG A 237 -6.65 3.42 -30.75
CA ARG A 237 -7.11 2.22 -31.47
C ARG A 237 -6.98 2.42 -32.98
N ALA A 238 -5.77 2.68 -33.48
CA ALA A 238 -5.52 2.87 -34.90
C ALA A 238 -6.11 1.73 -35.77
N VAL A 239 -6.29 1.98 -37.06
CA VAL A 239 -6.81 0.98 -38.04
C VAL A 239 -6.01 -0.34 -37.99
N ARG A 240 -4.74 -0.27 -37.56
CA ARG A 240 -3.96 -1.42 -37.05
C ARG A 240 -3.53 -1.12 -35.61
N PHE A 241 -4.41 -1.38 -34.67
CA PHE A 241 -4.10 -1.29 -33.26
C PHE A 241 -3.21 -2.48 -32.88
N GLU A 242 -1.90 -2.23 -32.81
CA GLU A 242 -1.01 -3.11 -32.07
C GLU A 242 -0.97 -2.61 -30.64
N SER A 243 -1.74 -3.27 -29.77
CA SER A 243 -1.68 -3.00 -28.33
C SER A 243 -0.21 -3.06 -27.88
N PRO A 244 0.30 -2.07 -27.13
CA PRO A 244 1.63 -2.16 -26.53
C PRO A 244 1.69 -3.19 -25.39
N TRP A 245 0.56 -3.82 -25.04
CA TRP A 245 0.44 -4.70 -23.90
C TRP A 245 1.25 -5.99 -23.99
N PRO A 246 1.35 -6.70 -25.14
CA PRO A 246 2.24 -7.86 -25.24
C PRO A 246 3.69 -7.49 -24.93
N GLN A 247 4.16 -6.33 -25.38
CA GLN A 247 5.51 -5.83 -25.10
C GLN A 247 5.68 -5.46 -23.62
N ILE A 248 4.71 -4.75 -23.03
CA ILE A 248 4.72 -4.40 -21.60
C ILE A 248 4.67 -5.67 -20.73
N GLY A 249 3.78 -6.61 -21.04
CA GLY A 249 3.66 -7.89 -20.31
C GLY A 249 4.92 -8.74 -20.43
N GLN A 250 5.64 -8.68 -21.54
CA GLN A 250 6.96 -9.30 -21.70
C GLN A 250 8.08 -8.51 -21.01
N ALA A 251 7.91 -7.23 -20.73
CA ALA A 251 8.87 -6.45 -19.96
C ALA A 251 8.73 -6.68 -18.45
N LEU A 252 7.50 -6.84 -17.95
CA LEU A 252 7.21 -7.01 -16.52
C LEU A 252 7.70 -8.36 -15.98
N LEU A 253 8.25 -8.33 -14.77
CA LEU A 253 8.54 -9.50 -13.93
C LEU A 253 7.27 -10.00 -13.23
N ALA A 254 6.42 -9.08 -12.79
CA ALA A 254 5.15 -9.36 -12.16
C ALA A 254 4.08 -8.38 -12.65
N ASP A 255 2.89 -8.89 -12.96
CA ASP A 255 1.71 -8.08 -13.28
C ASP A 255 0.64 -8.32 -12.19
N PRO A 256 0.86 -7.83 -10.96
CA PRO A 256 -0.16 -7.95 -9.93
C PRO A 256 -1.38 -7.13 -10.35
N PRO A 257 -2.61 -7.62 -10.14
CA PRO A 257 -3.77 -6.81 -10.48
C PRO A 257 -3.74 -5.50 -9.69
N THR A 258 -3.96 -4.37 -10.36
CA THR A 258 -3.86 -3.01 -9.79
C THR A 258 -4.62 -2.85 -8.49
N VAL A 259 -5.80 -3.46 -8.45
CA VAL A 259 -6.68 -3.49 -7.29
C VAL A 259 -6.04 -4.22 -6.09
N ALA A 260 -5.29 -5.29 -6.32
CA ALA A 260 -4.54 -5.96 -5.26
C ALA A 260 -3.49 -5.01 -4.70
N VAL A 261 -2.69 -4.39 -5.57
CA VAL A 261 -1.63 -3.46 -5.15
C VAL A 261 -2.22 -2.28 -4.37
N LEU A 262 -3.35 -1.75 -4.81
CA LEU A 262 -4.07 -0.69 -4.09
C LEU A 262 -4.42 -1.13 -2.68
N ILE A 263 -5.12 -2.25 -2.53
CA ILE A 263 -5.65 -2.65 -1.23
C ILE A 263 -4.53 -3.14 -0.30
N PHE A 264 -3.67 -4.04 -0.77
CA PHE A 264 -2.54 -4.53 0.02
C PHE A 264 -1.55 -3.41 0.35
N GLY A 265 -1.27 -2.51 -0.60
CA GLY A 265 -0.39 -1.36 -0.37
C GLY A 265 -0.90 -0.46 0.75
N VAL A 266 -2.20 -0.15 0.78
CA VAL A 266 -2.81 0.66 1.84
C VAL A 266 -2.75 -0.05 3.18
N ILE A 267 -3.10 -1.33 3.23
CA ILE A 267 -3.03 -2.14 4.44
C ILE A 267 -1.60 -2.12 5.00
N VAL A 268 -0.61 -2.45 4.18
CA VAL A 268 0.79 -2.52 4.60
C VAL A 268 1.29 -1.14 5.04
N ALA A 269 0.94 -0.07 4.33
CA ALA A 269 1.29 1.30 4.73
C ALA A 269 0.74 1.67 6.11
N VAL A 270 -0.54 1.36 6.36
CA VAL A 270 -1.20 1.58 7.65
C VAL A 270 -0.50 0.80 8.76
N PHE A 271 -0.21 -0.48 8.54
CA PHE A 271 0.54 -1.28 9.51
C PHE A 271 1.91 -0.70 9.81
N CYS A 272 2.64 -0.28 8.79
CA CYS A 272 3.96 0.32 8.98
C CYS A 272 3.87 1.56 9.87
N LEU A 273 2.89 2.44 9.63
CA LEU A 273 2.65 3.61 10.48
C LEU A 273 2.22 3.24 11.90
N PHE A 274 1.40 2.20 12.04
CA PHE A 274 1.02 1.67 13.35
C PHE A 274 2.25 1.14 14.12
N PHE A 275 3.11 0.35 13.47
CA PHE A 275 4.34 -0.17 14.06
C PHE A 275 5.34 0.94 14.40
N VAL A 276 5.34 2.07 13.69
CA VAL A 276 6.13 3.26 14.08
C VAL A 276 5.71 3.77 15.46
N ALA A 277 4.40 3.89 15.72
CA ALA A 277 3.89 4.35 17.00
C ALA A 277 4.24 3.36 18.12
N SER A 278 4.07 2.05 17.87
CA SER A 278 4.44 1.00 18.82
C SER A 278 5.94 1.01 19.13
N ALA A 279 6.79 1.04 18.10
CA ALA A 279 8.24 1.02 18.26
C ALA A 279 8.78 2.23 19.03
N ARG A 280 8.15 3.41 18.86
CA ARG A 280 8.48 4.60 19.66
C ARG A 280 8.03 4.46 21.12
N GLY A 281 6.86 3.88 21.36
CA GLY A 281 6.39 3.59 22.72
C GLY A 281 7.31 2.61 23.44
N ASP A 282 7.70 1.52 22.78
CA ASP A 282 8.61 0.52 23.35
C ASP A 282 10.01 1.11 23.59
N ALA A 283 10.52 1.91 22.64
CA ALA A 283 11.80 2.59 22.82
C ALA A 283 11.78 3.61 23.96
N ALA A 284 10.69 4.36 24.15
CA ALA A 284 10.52 5.24 25.29
C ALA A 284 10.54 4.48 26.61
N ARG A 285 9.88 3.31 26.68
CA ARG A 285 9.89 2.47 27.88
C ARG A 285 11.29 1.94 28.20
N VAL A 286 12.08 1.55 27.19
CA VAL A 286 13.48 1.13 27.40
C VAL A 286 14.33 2.30 27.89
N ILE A 287 14.13 3.52 27.37
CA ILE A 287 14.90 4.69 27.81
C ILE A 287 14.51 5.11 29.24
N GLU A 288 13.22 5.06 29.59
CA GLU A 288 12.73 5.52 30.90
C GLU A 288 12.96 4.48 32.01
N HIS A 289 12.72 3.20 31.73
CA HIS A 289 12.73 2.12 32.72
C HIS A 289 13.92 1.16 32.57
N GLY A 290 14.77 1.36 31.58
CA GLY A 290 16.03 0.62 31.45
C GLY A 290 15.88 -0.90 31.32
N PRO A 291 16.78 -1.68 31.96
CA PRO A 291 16.76 -3.13 31.95
C PRO A 291 15.49 -3.77 32.53
N ASP A 292 14.85 -3.13 33.50
CA ASP A 292 13.67 -3.69 34.21
C ASP A 292 12.48 -3.89 33.27
N TYR A 293 12.35 -3.03 32.24
CA TYR A 293 11.32 -3.20 31.21
C TYR A 293 11.60 -4.39 30.27
N LEU A 294 12.87 -4.63 29.96
CA LEU A 294 13.28 -5.68 29.02
C LEU A 294 13.21 -7.08 29.65
N LEU A 295 13.29 -7.17 30.98
CA LEU A 295 13.27 -8.41 31.75
C LEU A 295 12.18 -8.33 32.85
N PRO A 296 10.88 -8.30 32.49
CA PRO A 296 9.80 -7.95 33.41
C PRO A 296 9.45 -8.98 34.50
N ASP A 297 10.04 -10.18 34.45
CA ASP A 297 9.78 -11.35 35.34
C ASP A 297 11.02 -11.75 36.16
N LEU A 298 11.87 -10.79 36.53
CA LEU A 298 13.02 -11.02 37.40
C LEU A 298 12.62 -11.04 38.88
N ASP A 299 11.79 -12.01 39.28
CA ASP A 299 11.54 -12.31 40.70
C ASP A 299 12.62 -13.26 41.29
N GLY A 300 13.82 -13.31 40.69
CA GLY A 300 14.92 -14.18 41.10
C GLY A 300 16.09 -13.39 41.71
N GLU A 301 16.86 -14.03 42.59
CA GLU A 301 18.04 -13.44 43.28
C GLU A 301 19.19 -13.00 42.35
N GLU A 302 19.19 -13.43 41.07
CA GLU A 302 20.26 -13.08 40.15
C GLU A 302 20.19 -11.58 39.74
N PRO A 303 21.31 -10.87 39.76
CA PRO A 303 21.36 -9.44 39.41
C PRO A 303 20.94 -9.21 37.95
N THR A 304 20.04 -8.25 37.75
CA THR A 304 19.45 -7.86 36.45
C THR A 304 20.52 -7.60 35.37
N ASP A 305 21.66 -7.05 35.77
CA ASP A 305 22.74 -6.66 34.86
C ASP A 305 23.43 -7.86 34.21
N GLU A 306 23.67 -8.94 34.95
CA GLU A 306 24.32 -10.14 34.41
C GLU A 306 23.45 -10.83 33.37
N ARG A 307 22.14 -10.93 33.64
CA ARG A 307 21.16 -11.48 32.69
C ARG A 307 21.03 -10.60 31.45
N MET A 308 21.04 -9.28 31.63
CA MET A 308 21.02 -8.35 30.50
C MET A 308 22.26 -8.51 29.63
N ALA A 309 23.45 -8.58 30.24
CA ALA A 309 24.71 -8.78 29.54
C ALA A 309 24.72 -10.10 28.75
N ALA A 310 24.27 -11.20 29.37
CA ALA A 310 24.14 -12.50 28.71
C ALA A 310 23.17 -12.45 27.51
N ASN A 311 22.03 -11.77 27.66
CA ASN A 311 21.06 -11.60 26.57
C ASN A 311 21.62 -10.73 25.43
N LEU A 312 22.35 -9.65 25.75
CA LEU A 312 23.02 -8.81 24.76
C LEU A 312 24.11 -9.57 24.00
N GLU A 313 24.89 -10.42 24.67
CA GLU A 313 25.92 -11.24 24.01
C GLU A 313 25.30 -12.28 23.08
N ARG A 314 24.17 -12.89 23.46
CA ARG A 314 23.38 -13.76 22.58
C ARG A 314 22.84 -13.02 21.35
N LEU A 315 22.40 -11.78 21.51
CA LEU A 315 21.98 -10.94 20.38
C LEU A 315 23.16 -10.51 19.51
N ARG A 316 24.34 -10.30 20.10
CA ARG A 316 25.58 -9.93 19.40
C ARG A 316 26.06 -11.05 18.49
N SER A 317 26.09 -12.30 18.98
CA SER A 317 26.52 -13.46 18.19
C SER A 317 25.63 -13.68 16.96
N SER A 318 24.32 -13.46 17.09
CA SER A 318 23.38 -13.53 15.96
C SER A 318 23.34 -12.27 15.09
N ALA A 319 23.88 -11.13 15.55
CA ALA A 319 23.79 -9.86 14.85
C ALA A 319 24.47 -9.89 13.48
N ARG A 320 25.67 -10.48 13.39
CA ARG A 320 26.44 -10.53 12.13
C ARG A 320 25.72 -11.34 11.07
N SER A 321 25.19 -12.52 11.44
CA SER A 321 24.42 -13.38 10.54
C SER A 321 23.14 -12.68 10.06
N ASN A 322 22.39 -12.04 10.97
CA ASN A 322 21.16 -11.31 10.61
C ASN A 322 21.42 -10.12 9.67
N VAL A 323 22.49 -9.36 9.90
CA VAL A 323 22.90 -8.25 9.03
C VAL A 323 23.30 -8.76 7.65
N PHE A 324 24.10 -9.84 7.59
CA PHE A 324 24.51 -10.45 6.33
C PHE A 324 23.31 -10.97 5.54
N ALA A 325 22.39 -11.70 6.17
CA ALA A 325 21.17 -12.19 5.53
C ALA A 325 20.28 -11.04 5.02
N SER A 326 20.14 -9.95 5.79
CA SER A 326 19.43 -8.75 5.32
C SER A 326 20.13 -8.07 4.15
N ALA A 327 21.46 -8.01 4.15
CA ALA A 327 22.22 -7.42 3.05
C ALA A 327 22.06 -8.24 1.77
N LEU A 328 22.13 -9.59 1.88
CA LEU A 328 21.90 -10.49 0.76
C LEU A 328 20.49 -10.33 0.16
N PHE A 329 19.47 -10.20 1.01
CA PHE A 329 18.11 -9.93 0.55
C PHE A 329 17.99 -8.59 -0.20
N GLY A 330 18.58 -7.52 0.34
CA GLY A 330 18.60 -6.22 -0.35
C GLY A 330 19.35 -6.27 -1.68
N ALA A 331 20.48 -6.98 -1.76
CA ALA A 331 21.23 -7.17 -2.99
C ALA A 331 20.44 -7.99 -4.03
N ALA A 332 19.71 -9.03 -3.59
CA ALA A 332 18.86 -9.81 -4.47
C ALA A 332 17.73 -8.97 -5.10
N LEU A 333 17.11 -8.06 -4.33
CA LEU A 333 16.12 -7.12 -4.86
C LEU A 333 16.71 -6.19 -5.93
N LEU A 334 17.93 -5.68 -5.72
CA LEU A 334 18.62 -4.86 -6.73
C LEU A 334 18.98 -5.65 -7.98
N GLY A 335 19.38 -6.93 -7.84
CA GLY A 335 19.62 -7.83 -8.96
C GLY A 335 18.36 -8.05 -9.80
N LEU A 336 17.21 -8.28 -9.15
CA LEU A 336 15.91 -8.36 -9.85
C LEU A 336 15.53 -7.05 -10.52
N ALA A 337 15.80 -5.90 -9.88
CA ALA A 337 15.55 -4.60 -10.49
C ALA A 337 16.38 -4.38 -11.76
N ALA A 338 17.67 -4.73 -11.74
CA ALA A 338 18.53 -4.67 -12.92
C ALA A 338 18.03 -5.61 -14.03
N TRP A 339 17.57 -6.81 -13.67
CA TRP A 339 16.98 -7.73 -14.63
C TRP A 339 15.69 -7.20 -15.26
N ALA A 340 14.82 -6.54 -14.47
CA ALA A 340 13.63 -5.87 -14.99
C ALA A 340 13.97 -4.76 -16.00
N ILE A 341 15.02 -3.97 -15.74
CA ILE A 341 15.51 -2.95 -16.69
C ILE A 341 15.93 -3.60 -18.01
N ILE A 342 16.69 -4.69 -17.96
CA ILE A 342 17.14 -5.41 -19.15
C ILE A 342 15.94 -5.89 -19.97
N ARG A 343 14.91 -6.47 -19.32
CA ARG A 343 13.69 -6.92 -20.01
C ARG A 343 12.93 -5.75 -20.64
N ALA A 344 12.78 -4.63 -19.93
CA ALA A 344 12.14 -3.44 -20.48
C ALA A 344 12.86 -2.93 -21.74
N VAL A 345 14.20 -2.86 -21.71
CA VAL A 345 15.01 -2.44 -22.87
C VAL A 345 14.92 -3.43 -24.04
N GLN A 346 14.82 -4.73 -23.77
CA GLN A 346 14.74 -5.76 -24.81
C GLN A 346 13.37 -5.82 -25.52
N HIS A 347 12.28 -5.53 -24.79
CA HIS A 347 10.92 -5.73 -25.30
C HIS A 347 10.21 -4.42 -25.70
N VAL A 348 10.62 -3.27 -25.18
CA VAL A 348 9.98 -1.98 -25.49
C VAL A 348 10.70 -1.29 -26.65
N PRO A 349 9.98 -0.92 -27.74
CA PRO A 349 10.57 -0.16 -28.85
C PRO A 349 11.16 1.17 -28.37
N SER A 350 12.28 1.60 -28.96
CA SER A 350 12.90 2.91 -28.65
C SER A 350 12.00 4.10 -29.00
N SER A 351 11.07 3.93 -29.93
CA SER A 351 10.05 4.92 -30.31
C SER A 351 8.81 4.92 -29.41
N ALA A 352 8.73 4.05 -28.41
CA ALA A 352 7.56 3.94 -27.56
C ALA A 352 7.32 5.23 -26.74
N PRO A 353 6.05 5.64 -26.53
CA PRO A 353 5.72 6.79 -25.69
C PRO A 353 6.28 6.67 -24.26
N ALA A 354 6.54 7.81 -23.62
CA ALA A 354 7.09 7.85 -22.26
C ALA A 354 6.25 7.05 -21.24
N LEU A 355 4.92 7.05 -21.37
CA LEU A 355 4.03 6.28 -20.50
C LEU A 355 4.20 4.76 -20.65
N VAL A 356 4.50 4.27 -21.86
CA VAL A 356 4.81 2.85 -22.11
C VAL A 356 6.13 2.48 -21.42
N TRP A 357 7.14 3.35 -21.51
CA TRP A 357 8.40 3.17 -20.78
C TRP A 357 8.21 3.17 -19.26
N VAL A 358 7.41 4.09 -18.72
CA VAL A 358 7.08 4.12 -17.28
C VAL A 358 6.39 2.83 -16.87
N ALA A 359 5.40 2.36 -17.63
CA ALA A 359 4.70 1.10 -17.35
C ALA A 359 5.67 -0.09 -17.37
N ALA A 360 6.52 -0.21 -18.38
CA ALA A 360 7.50 -1.29 -18.51
C ALA A 360 8.59 -1.25 -17.43
N LEU A 361 8.97 -0.07 -16.94
CA LEU A 361 9.97 0.10 -15.88
C LEU A 361 9.39 0.02 -14.46
N THR A 362 8.09 -0.23 -14.30
CA THR A 362 7.42 -0.26 -12.98
C THR A 362 8.13 -1.19 -12.01
N ASP A 363 8.39 -2.43 -12.41
CA ASP A 363 9.04 -3.42 -11.53
C ASP A 363 10.48 -3.03 -11.17
N ALA A 364 11.23 -2.47 -12.13
CA ALA A 364 12.58 -1.97 -11.88
C ALA A 364 12.58 -0.86 -10.82
N ILE A 365 11.65 0.09 -10.94
CA ILE A 365 11.53 1.22 -10.00
C ILE A 365 11.13 0.71 -8.62
N LEU A 366 10.14 -0.18 -8.53
CA LEU A 366 9.63 -0.71 -7.26
C LEU A 366 10.66 -1.59 -6.55
N LEU A 367 11.27 -2.54 -7.26
CA LEU A 367 12.29 -3.43 -6.69
C LEU A 367 13.57 -2.67 -6.35
N GLY A 368 14.00 -1.76 -7.22
CA GLY A 368 15.20 -0.94 -7.02
C GLY A 368 15.07 -0.05 -5.79
N SER A 369 13.96 0.69 -5.69
CA SER A 369 13.69 1.54 -4.53
C SER A 369 13.52 0.73 -3.23
N LEU A 370 12.88 -0.45 -3.27
CA LEU A 370 12.76 -1.33 -2.11
C LEU A 370 14.12 -1.88 -1.67
N GLY A 371 14.97 -2.28 -2.61
CA GLY A 371 16.34 -2.76 -2.35
C GLY A 371 17.20 -1.68 -1.70
N VAL A 372 17.21 -0.46 -2.23
CA VAL A 372 17.93 0.69 -1.65
C VAL A 372 17.39 1.03 -0.26
N LEU A 373 16.07 1.07 -0.08
CA LEU A 373 15.42 1.29 1.21
C LEU A 373 15.84 0.22 2.22
N TRP A 374 15.83 -1.06 1.81
CA TRP A 374 16.20 -2.17 2.67
C TRP A 374 17.65 -2.07 3.14
N LEU A 375 18.60 -1.89 2.21
CA LEU A 375 20.03 -1.79 2.50
C LEU A 375 20.37 -0.57 3.37
N SER A 376 19.78 0.58 3.07
CA SER A 376 20.02 1.83 3.83
C SER A 376 19.44 1.80 5.26
N SER A 377 18.59 0.82 5.56
CA SER A 377 17.89 0.72 6.85
C SER A 377 18.20 -0.54 7.65
N ILE A 378 19.30 -1.23 7.31
CA ILE A 378 19.78 -2.38 8.08
C ILE A 378 20.25 -1.90 9.47
N GLU A 379 19.66 -2.48 10.50
CA GLU A 379 20.00 -2.25 11.90
C GLU A 379 19.81 -3.58 12.66
N SER A 380 20.84 -4.02 13.38
CA SER A 380 20.74 -5.23 14.20
C SER A 380 19.96 -4.93 15.48
N LYS A 381 19.23 -5.93 16.01
CA LYS A 381 18.52 -5.80 17.30
C LYS A 381 19.49 -5.42 18.43
N TYR A 382 20.69 -5.98 18.42
CA TYR A 382 21.77 -5.67 19.35
C TYR A 382 22.14 -4.18 19.31
N ALA A 383 22.49 -3.64 18.13
CA ALA A 383 22.89 -2.24 18.01
C ALA A 383 21.78 -1.28 18.46
N ARG A 384 20.53 -1.61 18.15
CA ARG A 384 19.36 -0.83 18.58
C ARG A 384 19.18 -0.84 20.09
N LEU A 385 19.21 -2.01 20.73
CA LEU A 385 19.03 -2.11 22.18
C LEU A 385 20.19 -1.49 22.94
N LYS A 386 21.43 -1.74 22.52
CA LYS A 386 22.63 -1.13 23.11
C LYS A 386 22.53 0.39 23.12
N ARG A 387 22.15 1.00 21.99
CA ARG A 387 21.97 2.45 21.89
C ARG A 387 20.88 3.00 22.82
N LEU A 388 19.77 2.27 22.98
CA LEU A 388 18.68 2.70 23.88
C LEU A 388 19.09 2.62 25.35
N LEU A 389 19.87 1.60 25.72
CA LEU A 389 20.41 1.44 27.07
C LEU A 389 21.49 2.48 27.38
N GLU A 390 22.37 2.82 26.43
CA GLU A 390 23.35 3.91 26.58
C GLU A 390 22.64 5.25 26.88
N ILE A 391 21.54 5.55 26.19
CA ILE A 391 20.74 6.76 26.46
C ILE A 391 20.07 6.70 27.84
N HIS A 392 19.61 5.52 28.26
CA HIS A 392 19.06 5.32 29.61
C HIS A 392 20.12 5.62 30.67
N GLU A 393 21.33 5.05 30.55
CA GLU A 393 22.44 5.27 31.48
C GLU A 393 22.83 6.75 31.58
N GLU A 394 22.94 7.45 30.44
CA GLU A 394 23.19 8.90 30.41
C GLU A 394 22.09 9.69 31.12
N SER A 395 20.82 9.34 30.89
CA SER A 395 19.68 10.01 31.51
C SER A 395 19.63 9.79 33.03
N SER A 396 19.90 8.56 33.50
CA SER A 396 19.93 8.19 34.91
C SER A 396 21.09 8.86 35.65
N ALA A 397 22.27 8.95 35.03
CA ALA A 397 23.42 9.66 35.60
C ALA A 397 23.14 11.17 35.75
N SER A 398 22.49 11.79 34.76
CA SER A 398 22.13 13.20 34.83
C SER A 398 21.09 13.50 35.91
N ALA A 399 20.12 12.62 36.13
CA ALA A 399 19.09 12.77 37.15
C ALA A 399 19.66 12.70 38.58
N GLY A 400 20.67 11.85 38.80
CA GLY A 400 21.32 11.69 40.11
C GLY A 400 22.16 12.89 40.58
N THR A 401 22.63 13.73 39.65
CA THR A 401 23.43 14.92 40.00
C THR A 401 22.56 16.15 40.29
N GLY A 402 21.35 16.22 39.73
CA GLY A 402 20.42 17.35 39.93
C GLY A 402 19.71 17.37 41.28
N SER A 403 19.55 16.23 41.95
CA SER A 403 18.90 16.15 43.27
C SER A 403 19.82 16.53 44.43
N GLY A 404 21.13 16.71 44.17
CA GLY A 404 22.13 17.12 45.16
C GLY A 404 22.29 18.62 45.36
N VAL A 405 21.49 19.47 44.71
CA VAL A 405 21.49 20.92 44.98
C VAL A 405 20.88 21.13 46.36
N ALA A 406 21.77 21.32 47.33
CA ALA A 406 21.47 21.54 48.73
C ALA A 406 20.37 22.59 48.90
N GLN A 407 19.30 22.22 49.62
CA GLN A 407 18.45 23.19 50.28
C GLN A 407 19.31 23.87 51.36
N SER A 408 19.91 25.00 51.01
CA SER A 408 20.53 25.94 51.95
C SER A 408 19.53 26.98 52.39
#